data_AF-A0A2E0T3G2-F1
#
_entry.id   AF-A0A2E0T3G2-F1
#
_cell.length_a   1.000
_cell.length_b   1.000
_cell.length_c   1.000
_cell.angle_alpha   90.00
_cell.angle_beta   90.00
_cell.angle_gamma   90.00
#
_symmetry.space_group_name_H-M   'P 1'
#
loop_
_entity.id
_entity.type
_entity.pdbx_description
1 polymer ?
#
loop_
_entity_poly.entity_id
_entity_poly.type
_entity_poly.pdbx_seq_one_letter_code
_entity_poly.pdbx_strand_id
1 'polypeptide(L)' 'RVLAAYELPTTVPEQLTDTELMDLFSRDKKAIDGVTFVLDGPNGVETVVGVDPDVLAASFTAVR' A
#
# COMPACT_ATOMS: atom_id res chain seq x y z
N ARG A 1 14.02 -6.92 -8.55
CA ARG A 1 15.00 -6.95 -9.67
C ARG A 1 14.47 -6.25 -10.93
N VAL A 2 13.19 -6.39 -11.29
CA VAL A 2 12.62 -5.72 -12.49
C VAL A 2 12.62 -4.19 -12.38
N LEU A 3 12.10 -3.62 -11.29
CA LEU A 3 12.01 -2.16 -11.11
C LEU A 3 13.38 -1.44 -11.22
N ALA A 4 14.41 -2.01 -10.58
CA ALA A 4 15.77 -1.48 -10.64
C ALA A 4 16.36 -1.51 -12.07
N ALA A 5 16.02 -2.51 -12.88
CA ALA A 5 16.48 -2.58 -14.28
C ALA A 5 15.86 -1.48 -15.16
N TYR A 6 14.71 -0.95 -14.74
CA TYR A 6 14.06 0.22 -15.34
C TYR A 6 14.34 1.52 -14.59
N GLU A 7 15.25 1.49 -13.61
CA GLU A 7 15.61 2.65 -12.79
C GLU A 7 14.41 3.32 -12.10
N LEU A 8 13.37 2.53 -11.80
CA LEU A 8 12.18 3.02 -11.14
C LEU A 8 12.37 3.10 -9.62
N PRO A 9 11.83 4.16 -8.95
CA PRO A 9 11.84 4.25 -7.51
C PRO A 9 11.15 3.06 -6.85
N THR A 10 11.70 2.60 -5.73
CA THR A 10 11.13 1.50 -4.93
C THR A 10 10.76 1.91 -3.51
N THR A 11 10.98 3.18 -3.18
CA THR A 11 10.66 3.77 -1.88
C THR A 11 9.65 4.91 -2.03
N VAL A 12 8.98 5.22 -0.92
CA VAL A 12 8.04 6.34 -0.83
C VAL A 12 8.81 7.66 -0.84
N PRO A 13 8.36 8.68 -1.60
CA PRO A 13 8.96 10.00 -1.57
C PRO A 13 8.99 10.60 -0.15
N GLU A 14 10.14 11.12 0.27
CA GLU A 14 10.37 11.64 1.63
C GLU A 14 9.39 12.75 2.04
N GLN A 15 8.85 13.49 1.05
CA GLN A 15 7.93 14.59 1.27
C GLN A 15 6.54 14.13 1.73
N LEU A 16 6.21 12.85 1.59
CA LEU A 16 4.91 12.31 1.98
C LEU A 16 4.97 11.79 3.42
N THR A 17 4.00 12.20 4.23
CA THR A 17 3.82 11.70 5.60
C THR A 17 2.94 10.45 5.62
N ASP A 18 3.14 9.60 6.61
CA ASP A 18 2.31 8.38 6.77
C ASP A 18 0.83 8.74 6.96
N THR A 19 0.54 9.84 7.66
CA THR A 19 -0.82 10.37 7.84
C THR A 19 -1.46 10.79 6.51
N GLU A 20 -0.75 11.53 5.66
CA GLU A 20 -1.27 11.92 4.34
C GLU A 20 -1.58 10.71 3.46
N LEU A 21 -0.72 9.68 3.53
CA LEU A 21 -0.95 8.43 2.84
C LEU A 21 -2.19 7.72 3.41
N MET A 22 -2.34 7.63 4.73
CA MET A 22 -3.53 7.02 5.35
C MET A 22 -4.83 7.73 5.00
N ASP A 23 -4.80 9.05 4.97
CA ASP A 23 -5.94 9.84 4.54
C ASP A 23 -6.27 9.63 3.06
N LEU A 24 -5.30 9.31 2.21
CA LEU A 24 -5.54 8.97 0.81
C LEU A 24 -6.13 7.56 0.67
N PHE A 25 -5.60 6.58 1.38
CA PHE A 25 -6.09 5.20 1.37
C PHE A 25 -7.53 5.10 1.88
N SER A 26 -7.92 5.89 2.88
CA SER A 26 -9.29 5.90 3.42
C SER A 26 -10.33 6.50 2.46
N ARG A 27 -9.90 7.27 1.46
CA ARG A 27 -10.76 7.88 0.43
C ARG A 27 -10.94 7.01 -0.82
N ASP A 28 -10.37 5.81 -0.85
CA ASP A 28 -10.45 4.94 -2.02
C ASP A 28 -11.90 4.56 -2.36
N LYS A 29 -12.26 4.65 -3.64
CA LYS A 29 -13.65 4.47 -4.11
C LYS A 29 -14.14 3.01 -4.03
N LYS A 30 -13.29 2.04 -3.68
CA LYS A 30 -13.69 0.66 -3.35
C LYS A 30 -13.88 0.44 -1.84
N ALA A 31 -13.65 1.45 -1.02
CA ALA A 31 -13.78 1.40 0.44
C ALA A 31 -15.21 1.67 0.89
N ILE A 32 -16.15 0.78 0.58
CA ILE A 32 -17.44 0.78 1.30
C ILE A 32 -17.20 0.38 2.77
N ASP A 33 -16.17 -0.43 3.05
CA ASP A 33 -15.81 -0.95 4.39
C ASP A 33 -14.32 -0.77 4.78
N GLY A 34 -13.58 0.11 4.09
CA GLY A 34 -12.14 0.38 4.37
C GLY A 34 -11.18 0.05 3.21
N VAL A 35 -9.87 0.07 3.50
CA VAL A 35 -8.83 -0.05 2.46
C VAL A 35 -8.88 -1.43 1.78
N THR A 36 -8.83 -1.44 0.45
CA THR A 36 -8.75 -2.65 -0.37
C THR A 36 -7.39 -2.76 -1.05
N PHE A 37 -6.72 -3.90 -0.87
CA PHE A 37 -5.47 -4.23 -1.53
C PHE A 37 -5.65 -5.33 -2.57
N VAL A 38 -4.68 -5.42 -3.46
CA VAL A 38 -4.52 -6.52 -4.40
C VAL A 38 -3.13 -7.10 -4.15
N LEU A 39 -3.07 -8.32 -3.59
CA LEU A 39 -1.84 -8.96 -3.10
C LEU A 39 -1.72 -10.37 -3.68
N ASP A 40 -0.49 -10.90 -3.69
CA ASP A 40 -0.26 -12.29 -4.05
C ASP A 40 -0.88 -13.22 -3.00
N GLY A 41 -1.67 -14.19 -3.47
CA GLY A 41 -2.32 -15.22 -2.68
C GLY A 41 -2.10 -16.62 -3.28
N PRO A 42 -2.61 -17.67 -2.61
CA PRO A 42 -2.41 -19.06 -3.03
C PRO A 42 -2.91 -19.36 -4.44
N ASN A 43 -3.87 -18.59 -4.95
CA ASN A 43 -4.46 -18.78 -6.28
C ASN A 43 -4.01 -17.69 -7.27
N GLY A 44 -2.95 -16.97 -6.96
CA GLY A 44 -2.48 -15.82 -7.73
C GLY A 44 -2.89 -14.50 -7.07
N VAL A 45 -3.06 -13.46 -7.88
CA VAL A 45 -3.35 -12.11 -7.38
C VAL A 45 -4.80 -12.03 -6.87
N GLU A 46 -4.97 -11.69 -5.60
CA GLU A 46 -6.26 -11.74 -4.89
C GLU A 46 -6.60 -10.38 -4.26
N THR A 47 -7.90 -10.11 -4.09
CA THR A 47 -8.38 -8.89 -3.41
C THR A 47 -8.43 -9.13 -1.90
N VAL A 48 -7.78 -8.25 -1.14
CA VAL A 48 -7.70 -8.32 0.33
C VAL A 48 -8.34 -7.06 0.91
N VAL A 49 -9.30 -7.25 1.81
CA VAL A 49 -10.06 -6.16 2.48
C VAL A 49 -9.90 -6.26 3.99
N GLY A 50 -10.13 -5.14 4.69
CA GLY A 50 -10.10 -5.12 6.16
C GLY A 50 -8.71 -5.31 6.75
N VAL A 51 -7.67 -4.84 6.05
CA VAL A 51 -6.30 -4.84 6.58
C VAL A 51 -6.24 -3.94 7.82
N ASP A 52 -5.57 -4.44 8.86
CA ASP A 52 -5.32 -3.67 10.08
C ASP A 52 -4.56 -2.37 9.76
N PRO A 53 -5.08 -1.19 10.15
CA PRO A 53 -4.41 0.10 9.96
C PRO A 53 -2.98 0.13 10.48
N ASP A 54 -2.68 -0.60 11.57
CA ASP A 54 -1.32 -0.63 12.14
C ASP A 54 -0.35 -1.41 11.25
N VAL A 55 -0.82 -2.49 10.61
CA VAL A 55 -0.04 -3.25 9.62
C VAL A 55 0.24 -2.39 8.39
N LEU A 56 -0.76 -1.63 7.96
CA LEU A 56 -0.61 -0.71 6.84
C LEU A 56 0.39 0.42 7.17
N ALA A 57 0.30 1.04 8.35
CA ALA A 57 1.27 2.05 8.78
C ALA A 57 2.70 1.48 8.87
N ALA A 58 2.86 0.26 9.42
CA ALA A 58 4.16 -0.41 9.46
C ALA A 58 4.74 -0.67 8.06
N SER A 59 3.88 -0.94 7.07
CA SER A 59 4.32 -1.17 5.69
C SER A 59 5.00 0.05 5.07
N PHE A 60 4.55 1.27 5.40
CA PHE A 60 5.19 2.50 4.93
C PHE A 60 6.60 2.66 5.48
N THR A 61 6.80 2.37 6.77
CA THR A 61 8.13 2.36 7.38
C THR A 61 9.07 1.39 6.65
N ALA A 62 8.57 0.23 6.20
CA ALA A 62 9.37 -0.76 5.50
C ALA A 62 9.79 -0.33 4.08
N VAL A 63 9.11 0.64 3.47
CA VAL A 63 9.39 1.15 2.11
C VAL A 63 9.79 2.63 2.09
N ARG A 64 10.16 3.18 3.24
CA ARG A 64 10.82 4.50 3.35
C ARG A 64 12.22 4.45 2.75
#